data_AF-A0A0D7B2A5-F1
#
_entry.id   AF-A0A0D7B2A5-F1
#
_cell.length_a   1.000
_cell.length_b   1.000
_cell.length_c   1.000
_cell.angle_alpha   90.00
_cell.angle_beta   90.00
_cell.angle_gamma   90.00
#
_symmetry.space_group_name_H-M   'P 1'
#
loop_
_entity.id
_entity.type
_entity.pdbx_description
1 polymer ?
#
loop_
_entity_poly.entity_id
_entity_poly.type
_entity_poly.pdbx_seq_one_letter_code
_entity_poly.pdbx_strand_id
1 'polypeptide(L)'
;MKAIRSMGSNMASSGEWTSKHDDLIIATVLLQFLCIHHESRAMRNMGKSAHDQLFQIMDSWQIFERVKTWTQRCRPEALNARDVDEAWTDWARCESLRRAIMAAFIEEGCMLCCLSVAPSSRGHADYEFNLTCDDALWQARSAAEWRRIWRTARSPSMALTGTPSQLASRQLSRRGALFESRVPTALNLHPMDLFYLIHTLLREILERASVSWRPDAPEETAVAMAALQVDFRAALNIWMALWKSATESLPADYQAPFFKNALPFYWLTQVILSALQYGDVLHLIEMGDKRVFVMDAWLQRIRLFIRSRINREEMWAEMASVCQRIADSDDHFPLVGGFATFLLDKDPTFTN
;
A
#
# COMPACT_ATOMS: atom_id res chain seq x y z
N MET A 1 2.22 -27.53 -12.15
CA MET A 1 3.25 -26.77 -12.89
C MET A 1 3.26 -27.00 -14.41
N LYS A 2 3.39 -28.24 -14.94
CA LYS A 2 3.33 -28.50 -16.40
C LYS A 2 1.99 -28.12 -17.05
N ALA A 3 0.86 -28.35 -16.38
CA ALA A 3 -0.48 -28.02 -16.90
C ALA A 3 -0.73 -26.50 -17.03
N ILE A 4 -0.24 -25.69 -16.07
CA ILE A 4 -0.39 -24.22 -16.12
C ILE A 4 0.52 -23.62 -17.22
N ARG A 5 1.76 -24.13 -17.37
CA ARG A 5 2.65 -23.73 -18.48
C ARG A 5 2.17 -24.23 -19.84
N SER A 6 1.50 -25.38 -19.92
CA SER A 6 0.91 -25.87 -21.18
C SER A 6 -0.36 -25.12 -21.58
N MET A 7 -1.12 -24.57 -20.62
CA MET A 7 -2.23 -23.65 -20.91
C MET A 7 -1.71 -22.30 -21.44
N GLY A 8 -0.62 -21.77 -20.89
CA GLY A 8 -0.03 -20.50 -21.36
C GLY A 8 0.61 -20.56 -22.75
N SER A 9 1.11 -21.73 -23.18
CA SER A 9 1.77 -21.88 -24.50
C SER A 9 0.81 -22.14 -25.65
N ASN A 10 -0.40 -22.63 -25.39
CA ASN A 10 -1.41 -22.91 -26.43
C ASN A 10 -2.37 -21.73 -26.70
N MET A 11 -2.30 -20.63 -25.94
CA MET A 11 -3.18 -19.45 -26.09
C MET A 11 -2.53 -18.28 -26.86
N ALA A 12 -1.33 -18.49 -27.41
CA ALA A 12 -0.61 -17.46 -28.17
C ALA A 12 -1.20 -17.19 -29.58
N SER A 13 -2.21 -17.94 -30.02
CA SER A 13 -2.92 -17.69 -31.27
C SER A 13 -4.31 -17.12 -31.02
N SER A 14 -4.47 -15.83 -31.38
CA SER A 14 -5.73 -15.11 -31.66
C SER A 14 -6.76 -14.96 -30.53
N GLY A 15 -6.74 -13.80 -29.87
CA GLY A 15 -7.82 -12.82 -30.02
C GLY A 15 -9.10 -12.94 -29.19
N GLU A 16 -9.40 -14.07 -28.53
CA GLU A 16 -10.56 -14.13 -27.62
C GLU A 16 -10.13 -14.13 -26.16
N TRP A 17 -9.90 -12.90 -25.70
CA TRP A 17 -9.76 -12.52 -24.31
C TRP A 17 -11.10 -12.70 -23.60
N THR A 18 -11.12 -13.38 -22.45
CA THR A 18 -12.38 -13.65 -21.74
C THR A 18 -12.43 -12.91 -20.42
N SER A 19 -13.61 -12.40 -20.06
CA SER A 19 -13.91 -11.85 -18.73
C SER A 19 -13.54 -12.82 -17.60
N LYS A 20 -13.49 -14.12 -17.89
CA LYS A 20 -13.12 -15.18 -16.96
C LYS A 20 -11.70 -15.04 -16.41
N HIS A 21 -10.75 -14.51 -17.19
CA HIS A 21 -9.39 -14.27 -16.68
C HIS A 21 -9.40 -13.17 -15.61
N ASP A 22 -10.15 -12.10 -15.84
CA ASP A 22 -10.27 -10.96 -14.93
C ASP A 22 -10.92 -11.41 -13.63
N ASP A 23 -12.03 -12.14 -13.75
CA ASP A 23 -12.77 -12.72 -12.63
C ASP A 23 -11.86 -13.65 -11.79
N LEU A 24 -11.02 -14.47 -12.44
CA LEU A 24 -10.09 -15.35 -11.73
C LEU A 24 -9.01 -14.55 -10.98
N ILE A 25 -8.42 -13.52 -11.60
CA ILE A 25 -7.43 -12.66 -10.95
C ILE A 25 -8.05 -11.99 -9.73
N ILE A 26 -9.23 -11.37 -9.89
CA ILE A 26 -9.94 -10.70 -8.80
C ILE A 26 -10.26 -11.69 -7.67
N ALA A 27 -10.83 -12.85 -7.99
CA ALA A 27 -11.15 -13.88 -7.00
C ALA A 27 -9.90 -14.39 -6.27
N THR A 28 -8.78 -14.56 -6.99
CA THR A 28 -7.52 -15.04 -6.41
C THR A 28 -6.93 -14.01 -5.45
N VAL A 29 -6.93 -12.72 -5.81
CA VAL A 29 -6.50 -11.62 -4.92
C VAL A 29 -7.35 -11.62 -3.64
N LEU A 30 -8.68 -11.62 -3.77
CA LEU A 30 -9.57 -11.64 -2.61
C LEU A 30 -9.34 -12.85 -1.70
N LEU A 31 -9.10 -14.03 -2.29
CA LEU A 31 -8.78 -15.24 -1.53
C LEU A 31 -7.41 -15.15 -0.84
N GLN A 32 -6.42 -14.55 -1.49
CA GLN A 32 -5.09 -14.33 -0.89
C GLN A 32 -5.18 -13.40 0.32
N PHE A 33 -5.96 -12.32 0.22
CA PHE A 33 -6.23 -11.43 1.35
C PHE A 33 -6.75 -12.21 2.57
N LEU A 34 -7.72 -13.12 2.37
CA LEU A 34 -8.25 -13.96 3.44
C LEU A 34 -7.19 -14.92 4.00
N CYS A 35 -6.36 -15.54 3.14
CA CYS A 35 -5.34 -16.48 3.55
C CYS A 35 -4.19 -15.83 4.34
N ILE A 36 -3.71 -14.65 3.91
CA ILE A 36 -2.58 -13.95 4.53
C ILE A 36 -2.91 -13.48 5.95
N HIS A 37 -4.16 -13.07 6.17
CA HIS A 37 -4.66 -12.62 7.47
C HIS A 37 -5.26 -13.73 8.33
N HIS A 38 -5.17 -14.99 7.89
CA HIS A 38 -5.74 -16.12 8.61
C HIS A 38 -4.88 -16.53 9.82
N GLU A 39 -5.51 -16.98 10.92
CA GLU A 39 -4.82 -17.40 12.15
C GLU A 39 -3.98 -18.68 11.97
N SER A 40 -4.46 -19.61 11.14
CA SER A 40 -3.70 -20.81 10.75
C SER A 40 -2.46 -20.51 9.91
N ARG A 41 -1.28 -20.93 10.41
CA ARG A 41 -0.02 -20.86 9.68
C ARG A 41 -0.06 -21.58 8.33
N ALA A 42 -0.77 -22.71 8.24
CA ALA A 42 -0.90 -23.46 6.99
C ALA A 42 -1.64 -22.65 5.91
N MET A 43 -2.70 -21.93 6.29
CA MET A 43 -3.42 -21.03 5.39
C MET A 43 -2.55 -19.84 4.94
N ARG A 44 -1.79 -19.25 5.86
CA ARG A 44 -0.83 -18.18 5.49
C ARG A 44 0.22 -18.68 4.51
N ASN A 45 0.79 -19.85 4.73
CA ASN A 45 1.77 -20.45 3.83
C ASN A 45 1.18 -20.76 2.45
N MET A 46 -0.09 -21.19 2.39
CA MET A 46 -0.82 -21.34 1.13
C MET A 46 -0.99 -19.99 0.42
N GLY A 47 -1.37 -18.94 1.16
CA GLY A 47 -1.46 -17.57 0.63
C GLY A 47 -0.14 -17.09 0.05
N LYS A 48 0.97 -17.25 0.78
CA LYS A 48 2.33 -16.93 0.31
C LYS A 48 2.65 -17.65 -1.01
N SER A 49 2.44 -18.97 -1.06
CA SER A 49 2.75 -19.77 -2.26
C SER A 49 1.86 -19.43 -3.45
N ALA A 50 0.60 -19.05 -3.20
CA ALA A 50 -0.32 -18.62 -4.24
C ALA A 50 0.05 -17.23 -4.79
N HIS A 51 0.65 -16.36 -3.99
CA HIS A 51 0.98 -15.00 -4.39
C HIS A 51 2.01 -14.93 -5.54
N ASP A 52 3.11 -15.66 -5.43
CA ASP A 52 4.10 -15.75 -6.50
C ASP A 52 3.48 -16.29 -7.80
N GLN A 53 2.60 -17.28 -7.67
CA GLN A 53 1.86 -17.86 -8.81
C GLN A 53 0.92 -16.85 -9.44
N LEU A 54 0.22 -16.04 -8.63
CA LEU A 54 -0.66 -14.99 -9.12
C LEU A 54 0.12 -13.99 -9.98
N PHE A 55 1.28 -13.51 -9.52
CA PHE A 55 2.10 -12.61 -10.31
C PHE A 55 2.64 -13.25 -11.59
N GLN A 56 3.03 -14.53 -11.56
CA GLN A 56 3.42 -15.25 -12.78
C GLN A 56 2.25 -15.36 -13.77
N ILE A 57 1.03 -15.60 -13.28
CA ILE A 57 -0.17 -15.65 -14.10
C ILE A 57 -0.45 -14.28 -14.71
N MET A 58 -0.42 -13.21 -13.90
CA MET A 58 -0.62 -11.84 -14.37
C MET A 58 0.38 -11.46 -15.46
N ASP A 59 1.63 -11.91 -15.37
CA ASP A 59 2.63 -11.75 -16.43
C ASP A 59 2.31 -12.51 -17.69
N SER A 60 2.06 -13.81 -17.54
CA SER A 60 1.79 -14.68 -18.68
C SER A 60 0.58 -14.21 -19.48
N TRP A 61 -0.36 -13.52 -18.82
CA TRP A 61 -1.57 -12.97 -19.41
C TRP A 61 -1.47 -11.47 -19.72
N GLN A 62 -0.30 -10.86 -19.55
CA GLN A 62 -0.02 -9.45 -19.83
C GLN A 62 -1.03 -8.48 -19.17
N ILE A 63 -1.46 -8.82 -17.95
CA ILE A 63 -2.50 -8.09 -17.23
C ILE A 63 -2.12 -6.62 -17.00
N PHE A 64 -0.84 -6.36 -16.65
CA PHE A 64 -0.33 -5.01 -16.42
C PHE A 64 -0.39 -4.13 -17.67
N GLU A 65 0.14 -4.62 -18.79
CA GLU A 65 0.11 -3.90 -20.07
C GLU A 65 -1.33 -3.68 -20.55
N ARG A 66 -2.22 -4.65 -20.32
CA ARG A 66 -3.63 -4.50 -20.64
C ARG A 66 -4.30 -3.36 -19.85
N VAL A 67 -4.07 -3.28 -18.55
CA VAL A 67 -4.63 -2.19 -17.72
C VAL A 67 -4.03 -0.83 -18.11
N LYS A 68 -2.72 -0.79 -18.38
CA LYS A 68 -2.02 0.42 -18.83
C LYS A 68 -2.56 0.94 -20.17
N THR A 69 -2.70 0.06 -21.16
CA THR A 69 -3.24 0.42 -22.49
C THR A 69 -4.73 0.72 -22.45
N TRP A 70 -5.50 0.04 -21.60
CA TRP A 70 -6.93 0.32 -21.45
C TRP A 70 -7.19 1.72 -20.91
N THR A 71 -6.37 2.18 -19.97
CA THR A 71 -6.43 3.56 -19.45
C THR A 71 -6.36 4.59 -20.59
N GLN A 72 -5.64 4.28 -21.67
CA GLN A 72 -5.57 5.11 -22.87
C GLN A 72 -6.83 5.04 -23.75
N ARG A 73 -7.59 3.93 -23.70
CA ARG A 73 -8.87 3.74 -24.40
C ARG A 73 -10.03 4.47 -23.74
N CYS A 74 -9.92 4.77 -22.44
CA CYS A 74 -10.92 5.55 -21.69
C CYS A 74 -10.84 7.06 -21.88
N ARG A 75 -10.32 7.49 -23.03
CA ARG A 75 -10.35 8.91 -23.41
C ARG A 75 -11.78 9.35 -23.65
N PRO A 76 -12.15 10.58 -23.24
CA PRO A 76 -13.51 11.08 -23.41
C PRO A 76 -14.08 10.96 -24.82
N GLU A 77 -13.25 11.19 -25.82
CA GLU A 77 -13.62 11.14 -27.23
C GLU A 77 -14.04 9.72 -27.65
N ALA A 78 -13.29 8.70 -27.19
CA ALA A 78 -13.57 7.31 -27.49
C ALA A 78 -14.84 6.78 -26.79
N LEU A 79 -15.08 7.21 -25.55
CA LEU A 79 -16.26 6.80 -24.77
C LEU A 79 -17.55 7.47 -25.26
N ASN A 80 -17.48 8.67 -25.82
CA ASN A 80 -18.64 9.36 -26.37
C ASN A 80 -19.19 8.70 -27.65
N ALA A 81 -18.37 7.95 -28.38
CA ALA A 81 -18.78 7.24 -29.59
C ALA A 81 -19.45 5.88 -29.30
N ARG A 82 -19.42 5.41 -28.05
CA ARG A 82 -19.94 4.10 -27.64
C ARG A 82 -21.31 4.21 -26.99
N ASP A 83 -22.05 3.11 -27.06
CA ASP A 83 -23.23 2.90 -26.23
C ASP A 83 -22.87 3.08 -24.75
N VAL A 84 -23.79 3.68 -23.97
CA VAL A 84 -23.48 4.07 -22.58
C VAL A 84 -23.30 2.87 -21.68
N ASP A 85 -24.14 1.85 -21.84
CA ASP A 85 -24.15 0.67 -20.99
C ASP A 85 -22.93 -0.21 -21.30
N GLU A 86 -22.59 -0.33 -22.59
CA GLU A 86 -21.39 -1.04 -23.02
C GLU A 86 -20.11 -0.35 -22.49
N ALA A 87 -20.01 0.98 -22.65
CA ALA A 87 -18.86 1.74 -22.19
C ALA A 87 -18.70 1.69 -20.66
N TRP A 88 -19.81 1.81 -19.92
CA TRP A 88 -19.78 1.73 -18.46
C TRP A 88 -19.40 0.34 -17.96
N THR A 89 -19.92 -0.72 -18.58
CA THR A 89 -19.61 -2.11 -18.20
C THR A 89 -18.14 -2.44 -18.45
N ASP A 90 -17.60 -2.04 -19.61
CA ASP A 90 -16.19 -2.20 -19.94
C ASP A 90 -15.30 -1.40 -18.97
N TRP A 91 -15.71 -0.18 -18.63
CA TRP A 91 -15.07 0.65 -17.60
C TRP A 91 -15.05 0.03 -16.21
N ALA A 92 -16.20 -0.44 -15.73
CA ALA A 92 -16.29 -1.05 -14.42
C ALA A 92 -15.40 -2.30 -14.32
N ARG A 93 -15.30 -3.11 -15.38
CA ARG A 93 -14.44 -4.30 -15.42
C ARG A 93 -12.96 -3.94 -15.31
N CYS A 94 -12.48 -3.02 -16.14
CA CYS A 94 -11.06 -2.66 -16.06
C CYS A 94 -10.72 -1.94 -14.76
N GLU A 95 -11.62 -1.11 -14.24
CA GLU A 95 -11.45 -0.48 -12.92
C GLU A 95 -11.38 -1.52 -11.80
N SER A 96 -12.24 -2.55 -11.85
CA SER A 96 -12.23 -3.67 -10.90
C SER A 96 -10.89 -4.40 -10.92
N LEU A 97 -10.40 -4.72 -12.13
CA LEU A 97 -9.12 -5.39 -12.31
C LEU A 97 -7.96 -4.54 -11.82
N ARG A 98 -7.96 -3.24 -12.11
CA ARG A 98 -6.93 -2.30 -11.65
C ARG A 98 -6.90 -2.20 -10.13
N ARG A 99 -8.06 -2.11 -9.48
CA ARG A 99 -8.18 -2.16 -8.01
C ARG A 99 -7.70 -3.50 -7.45
N ALA A 100 -7.93 -4.62 -8.13
CA ALA A 100 -7.39 -5.91 -7.72
C ALA A 100 -5.86 -5.99 -7.82
N ILE A 101 -5.25 -5.42 -8.87
CA ILE A 101 -3.79 -5.32 -8.98
C ILE A 101 -3.22 -4.44 -7.85
N MET A 102 -3.88 -3.32 -7.54
CA MET A 102 -3.51 -2.46 -6.39
C MET A 102 -3.60 -3.23 -5.07
N ALA A 103 -4.65 -4.02 -4.85
CA ALA A 103 -4.80 -4.85 -3.67
C ALA A 103 -3.70 -5.92 -3.60
N ALA A 104 -3.38 -6.60 -4.71
CA ALA A 104 -2.27 -7.56 -4.77
C ALA A 104 -0.93 -6.91 -4.41
N PHE A 105 -0.68 -5.67 -4.86
CA PHE A 105 0.51 -4.92 -4.48
C PHE A 105 0.55 -4.58 -2.99
N ILE A 106 -0.60 -4.19 -2.40
CA ILE A 106 -0.71 -3.95 -0.96
C ILE A 106 -0.46 -5.24 -0.18
N GLU A 107 -0.98 -6.37 -0.64
CA GLU A 107 -0.74 -7.71 -0.06
C GLU A 107 0.73 -8.09 -0.10
N GLU A 108 1.42 -7.85 -1.22
CA GLU A 108 2.87 -8.05 -1.35
C GLU A 108 3.61 -7.26 -0.26
N GLY A 109 3.26 -5.97 -0.10
CA GLY A 109 3.77 -5.13 0.97
C GLY A 109 3.48 -5.69 2.36
N CYS A 110 2.25 -6.16 2.61
CA CYS A 110 1.87 -6.79 3.88
C CYS A 110 2.68 -8.07 4.16
N MET A 111 2.98 -8.89 3.15
CA MET A 111 3.80 -10.08 3.32
C MET A 111 5.26 -9.74 3.60
N LEU A 112 5.81 -8.72 2.96
CA LEU A 112 7.12 -8.19 3.33
C LEU A 112 7.11 -7.68 4.78
N CYS A 113 6.09 -6.90 5.14
CA CYS A 113 5.95 -6.30 6.47
C CYS A 113 5.75 -7.32 7.58
N CYS A 114 4.95 -8.36 7.35
CA CYS A 114 4.47 -9.26 8.41
C CYS A 114 5.10 -10.65 8.38
N LEU A 115 5.57 -11.10 7.21
CA LEU A 115 5.95 -12.49 6.99
C LEU A 115 7.38 -12.67 6.46
N SER A 116 8.14 -11.58 6.37
CA SER A 116 9.54 -11.58 5.92
C SER A 116 9.73 -12.16 4.52
N VAL A 117 8.68 -12.16 3.70
CA VAL A 117 8.76 -12.65 2.32
C VAL A 117 9.43 -11.57 1.50
N ALA A 118 10.52 -11.93 0.83
CA ALA A 118 11.16 -11.02 -0.11
C ALA A 118 10.13 -10.60 -1.17
N PRO A 119 10.08 -9.33 -1.57
CA PRO A 119 9.20 -8.91 -2.65
C PRO A 119 9.51 -9.71 -3.91
N SER A 120 8.52 -9.86 -4.78
CA SER A 120 8.74 -10.45 -6.10
C SER A 120 9.85 -9.69 -6.83
N SER A 121 10.53 -10.34 -7.77
CA SER A 121 11.63 -9.74 -8.55
C SER A 121 11.22 -8.54 -9.43
N ARG A 122 9.97 -8.09 -9.32
CA ARG A 122 9.42 -6.95 -10.05
C ARG A 122 9.71 -5.66 -9.31
N GLY A 123 10.10 -4.66 -10.07
CA GLY A 123 10.36 -3.33 -9.54
C GLY A 123 9.08 -2.50 -9.45
N HIS A 124 9.15 -1.39 -8.72
CA HIS A 124 8.08 -0.38 -8.70
C HIS A 124 7.66 0.11 -10.11
N ALA A 125 8.56 0.06 -11.09
CA ALA A 125 8.30 0.44 -12.48
C ALA A 125 7.27 -0.48 -13.17
N ASP A 126 7.12 -1.73 -12.71
CA ASP A 126 6.13 -2.67 -13.25
C ASP A 126 4.70 -2.32 -12.79
N TYR A 127 4.57 -1.44 -11.79
CA TYR A 127 3.30 -0.96 -11.22
C TYR A 127 2.95 0.47 -11.66
N GLU A 128 3.45 0.91 -12.82
CA GLU A 128 3.15 2.20 -13.43
C GLU A 128 1.74 2.27 -14.06
N PHE A 129 0.72 2.12 -13.23
CA PHE A 129 -0.67 2.41 -13.58
C PHE A 129 -1.20 3.58 -12.75
N ASN A 130 -2.29 4.20 -13.21
CA ASN A 130 -2.93 5.27 -12.48
C ASN A 130 -3.59 4.76 -11.18
N LEU A 131 -3.61 5.62 -10.16
CA LEU A 131 -4.34 5.46 -8.90
C LEU A 131 -5.86 5.44 -9.13
N THR A 132 -6.67 5.23 -8.10
CA THR A 132 -8.10 4.91 -8.25
C THR A 132 -8.90 6.02 -8.93
N CYS A 133 -9.99 5.62 -9.59
CA CYS A 133 -10.93 6.57 -10.19
C CYS A 133 -11.68 7.35 -9.10
N ASP A 134 -12.44 8.36 -9.50
CA ASP A 134 -13.30 9.10 -8.57
C ASP A 134 -14.33 8.16 -7.89
N ASP A 135 -14.42 8.25 -6.56
CA ASP A 135 -15.31 7.40 -5.74
C ASP A 135 -16.77 7.49 -6.20
N ALA A 136 -17.24 8.66 -6.65
CA ALA A 136 -18.61 8.84 -7.13
C ALA A 136 -18.86 8.07 -8.44
N LEU A 137 -17.86 7.97 -9.31
CA LEU A 137 -17.98 7.16 -10.53
C LEU A 137 -18.04 5.67 -10.20
N TRP A 138 -17.21 5.21 -9.26
CA TRP A 138 -17.20 3.82 -8.82
C TRP A 138 -18.52 3.42 -8.15
N GLN A 139 -19.14 4.34 -7.42
CA GLN A 139 -20.41 4.11 -6.70
C GLN A 139 -21.67 4.36 -7.56
N ALA A 140 -21.53 4.76 -8.83
CA ALA A 140 -22.65 4.98 -9.72
C ALA A 140 -23.48 3.70 -9.86
N ARG A 141 -24.82 3.81 -9.76
CA ARG A 141 -25.74 2.68 -9.79
C ARG A 141 -26.26 2.36 -11.20
N SER A 142 -25.95 3.21 -12.17
CA SER A 142 -26.36 3.05 -13.56
C SER A 142 -25.39 3.73 -14.51
N ALA A 143 -25.38 3.28 -15.77
CA ALA A 143 -24.55 3.87 -16.82
C ALA A 143 -24.89 5.35 -17.07
N ALA A 144 -26.17 5.70 -16.95
CA ALA A 144 -26.64 7.08 -17.07
C ALA A 144 -26.11 7.97 -15.94
N GLU A 145 -26.13 7.47 -14.69
CA GLU A 145 -25.56 8.18 -13.54
C GLU A 145 -24.05 8.33 -13.69
N TRP A 146 -23.34 7.26 -14.03
CA TRP A 146 -21.90 7.27 -14.27
C TRP A 146 -21.51 8.32 -15.34
N ARG A 147 -22.21 8.32 -16.48
CA ARG A 147 -21.97 9.29 -17.57
C ARG A 147 -22.26 10.72 -17.13
N ARG A 148 -23.30 10.94 -16.32
CA ARG A 148 -23.63 12.27 -15.77
C ARG A 148 -22.51 12.79 -14.88
N ILE A 149 -22.07 11.99 -13.89
CA ILE A 149 -20.99 12.35 -12.96
C ILE A 149 -19.73 12.68 -13.75
N TRP A 150 -19.35 11.78 -14.67
CA TRP A 150 -18.16 11.91 -15.49
C TRP A 150 -18.14 13.21 -16.31
N ARG A 151 -19.26 13.55 -16.97
CA ARG A 151 -19.36 14.77 -17.79
C ARG A 151 -19.30 16.07 -16.98
N THR A 152 -19.70 16.02 -15.71
CA THR A 152 -19.65 17.17 -14.81
C THR A 152 -18.35 17.28 -14.02
N ALA A 153 -17.46 16.28 -14.11
CA ALA A 153 -16.19 16.29 -13.41
C ALA A 153 -15.29 17.42 -13.93
N ARG A 154 -14.57 18.09 -13.01
CA ARG A 154 -13.61 19.15 -13.35
C ARG A 154 -12.53 18.69 -14.33
N SER A 155 -12.13 17.42 -14.23
CA SER A 155 -11.20 16.77 -15.16
C SER A 155 -11.77 15.41 -15.56
N PRO A 156 -12.53 15.32 -16.66
CA PRO A 156 -13.20 14.07 -17.06
C PRO A 156 -12.22 12.90 -17.28
N SER A 157 -11.02 13.18 -17.78
CA SER A 157 -9.98 12.17 -17.98
C SER A 157 -9.46 11.60 -16.66
N MET A 158 -9.08 12.48 -15.71
CA MET A 158 -8.60 12.04 -14.40
C MET A 158 -9.70 11.38 -13.56
N ALA A 159 -10.95 11.82 -13.69
CA ALA A 159 -12.07 11.19 -12.98
C ALA A 159 -12.21 9.71 -13.39
N LEU A 160 -12.11 9.42 -14.69
CA LEU A 160 -12.22 8.05 -15.22
C LEU A 160 -11.01 7.17 -14.92
N THR A 161 -9.83 7.74 -15.11
CA THR A 161 -8.58 6.98 -15.15
C THR A 161 -7.77 7.07 -13.87
N GLY A 162 -8.12 8.00 -12.98
CA GLY A 162 -7.38 8.31 -11.76
C GLY A 162 -6.08 9.08 -11.98
N THR A 163 -5.43 9.43 -10.89
CA THR A 163 -4.16 10.18 -10.89
C THR A 163 -2.98 9.26 -11.23
N PRO A 164 -2.06 9.61 -12.15
CA PRO A 164 -0.88 8.80 -12.41
C PRO A 164 -0.06 8.55 -11.13
N SER A 165 0.23 7.27 -10.81
CA SER A 165 0.93 6.90 -9.57
C SER A 165 2.31 7.55 -9.47
N GLN A 166 3.07 7.60 -10.56
CA GLN A 166 4.36 8.30 -10.62
C GLN A 166 4.25 9.78 -10.22
N LEU A 167 3.17 10.46 -10.61
CA LEU A 167 2.96 11.86 -10.27
C LEU A 167 2.72 12.01 -8.77
N ALA A 168 1.93 11.12 -8.18
CA ALA A 168 1.70 11.10 -6.74
C ALA A 168 2.96 10.75 -5.95
N SER A 169 3.72 9.72 -6.37
CA SER A 169 5.00 9.35 -5.75
C SER A 169 6.01 10.49 -5.83
N ARG A 170 6.13 11.16 -6.98
CA ARG A 170 7.00 12.34 -7.12
C ARG A 170 6.62 13.48 -6.18
N GLN A 171 5.34 13.67 -5.85
CA GLN A 171 4.96 14.65 -4.84
C GLN A 171 5.43 14.24 -3.44
N LEU A 172 5.37 12.95 -3.10
CA LEU A 172 5.87 12.43 -1.82
C LEU A 172 7.40 12.49 -1.72
N SER A 173 8.12 12.35 -2.84
CA SER A 173 9.58 12.40 -2.86
C SER A 173 10.18 13.80 -3.01
N ARG A 174 9.36 14.87 -3.10
CA ARG A 174 9.86 16.25 -3.27
C ARG A 174 10.58 16.74 -2.01
N ARG A 175 11.78 17.32 -2.19
CA ARG A 175 12.59 17.94 -1.13
C ARG A 175 12.67 19.46 -1.31
N GLY A 176 12.84 20.20 -0.20
CA GLY A 176 13.32 21.59 -0.19
C GLY A 176 12.27 22.69 0.12
N ALA A 177 12.78 23.90 0.41
CA ALA A 177 12.05 25.08 0.89
C ALA A 177 10.91 25.60 -0.01
N LEU A 178 10.84 25.15 -1.27
CA LEU A 178 9.73 25.49 -2.17
C LEU A 178 8.38 24.86 -1.72
N PHE A 179 8.42 23.84 -0.88
CA PHE A 179 7.24 23.18 -0.32
C PHE A 179 6.47 24.08 0.67
N GLU A 180 7.16 24.93 1.42
CA GLU A 180 6.54 25.83 2.41
C GLU A 180 5.66 26.91 1.75
N SER A 181 5.85 27.19 0.47
CA SER A 181 5.15 28.29 -0.22
C SER A 181 3.81 27.89 -0.85
N ARG A 182 3.52 26.60 -1.04
CA ARG A 182 2.25 26.03 -1.53
C ARG A 182 2.41 24.51 -1.61
N VAL A 183 1.81 23.77 -0.67
CA VAL A 183 1.45 22.37 -0.94
C VAL A 183 0.50 22.42 -2.13
N PRO A 184 0.83 21.86 -3.31
CA PRO A 184 -0.12 21.87 -4.39
C PRO A 184 -1.25 20.94 -3.99
N THR A 185 -2.36 21.50 -3.53
CA THR A 185 -3.69 20.89 -3.38
C THR A 185 -4.23 20.33 -4.71
N ALA A 186 -3.39 20.21 -5.73
CA ALA A 186 -3.75 20.02 -7.12
C ALA A 186 -4.07 18.57 -7.48
N LEU A 187 -3.60 17.58 -6.71
CA LEU A 187 -3.76 16.18 -7.09
C LEU A 187 -5.12 15.56 -6.73
N ASN A 188 -5.99 16.26 -5.98
CA ASN A 188 -7.32 15.77 -5.57
C ASN A 188 -7.31 14.27 -5.21
N LEU A 189 -6.32 13.83 -4.42
CA LEU A 189 -6.15 12.42 -4.08
C LEU A 189 -7.29 11.97 -3.16
N HIS A 190 -7.86 10.82 -3.45
CA HIS A 190 -8.89 10.22 -2.61
C HIS A 190 -8.27 9.44 -1.44
N PRO A 191 -9.03 9.15 -0.36
CA PRO A 191 -8.54 8.34 0.75
C PRO A 191 -7.95 6.98 0.32
N MET A 192 -8.53 6.34 -0.70
CA MET A 192 -8.03 5.06 -1.22
C MET A 192 -6.67 5.21 -1.94
N ASP A 193 -6.43 6.33 -2.61
CA ASP A 193 -5.13 6.64 -3.21
C ASP A 193 -4.08 6.82 -2.12
N LEU A 194 -4.41 7.57 -1.07
CA LEU A 194 -3.53 7.79 0.07
C LEU A 194 -3.27 6.50 0.84
N PHE A 195 -4.28 5.62 0.95
CA PHE A 195 -4.12 4.27 1.48
C PHE A 195 -3.10 3.47 0.69
N TYR A 196 -3.20 3.44 -0.64
CA TYR A 196 -2.20 2.78 -1.50
C TYR A 196 -0.80 3.40 -1.33
N LEU A 197 -0.72 4.73 -1.29
CA LEU A 197 0.56 5.45 -1.19
C LEU A 197 1.27 5.20 0.15
N ILE A 198 0.56 5.12 1.28
CA ILE A 198 1.22 4.82 2.57
C ILE A 198 1.75 3.38 2.61
N HIS A 199 1.02 2.44 2.01
CA HIS A 199 1.51 1.07 1.84
C HIS A 199 2.73 0.99 0.92
N THR A 200 2.77 1.82 -0.14
CA THR A 200 3.93 1.95 -1.01
C THR A 200 5.15 2.46 -0.24
N LEU A 201 5.00 3.51 0.57
CA LEU A 201 6.08 4.04 1.41
C LEU A 201 6.57 3.00 2.43
N LEU A 202 5.64 2.32 3.10
CA LEU A 202 5.95 1.28 4.09
C LEU A 202 6.79 0.15 3.47
N ARG A 203 6.40 -0.30 2.28
CA ARG A 203 7.15 -1.30 1.51
C ARG A 203 8.54 -0.78 1.14
N GLU A 204 8.63 0.41 0.55
CA GLU A 204 9.91 0.98 0.09
C GLU A 204 10.92 1.14 1.24
N ILE A 205 10.43 1.53 2.43
CA ILE A 205 11.24 1.61 3.66
C ILE A 205 11.87 0.25 3.97
N LEU A 206 11.06 -0.81 4.01
CA LEU A 206 11.53 -2.14 4.37
C LEU A 206 12.44 -2.76 3.29
N GLU A 207 12.14 -2.55 2.02
CA GLU A 207 12.99 -3.01 0.91
C GLU A 207 14.37 -2.35 0.96
N ARG A 208 14.40 -1.01 1.05
CA ARG A 208 15.66 -0.27 1.11
C ARG A 208 16.42 -0.58 2.39
N ALA A 209 15.73 -0.72 3.53
CA ALA A 209 16.38 -1.14 4.77
C ALA A 209 17.00 -2.53 4.64
N SER A 210 16.31 -3.49 4.02
CA SER A 210 16.82 -4.84 3.82
C SER A 210 18.06 -4.88 2.91
N VAL A 211 18.11 -4.02 1.88
CA VAL A 211 19.27 -3.91 0.97
C VAL A 211 20.44 -3.14 1.59
N SER A 212 20.15 -2.10 2.36
CA SER A 212 21.16 -1.28 3.04
C SER A 212 21.74 -1.95 4.27
N TRP A 213 21.14 -3.05 4.74
CA TRP A 213 21.64 -3.82 5.87
C TRP A 213 22.92 -4.58 5.52
N ARG A 214 24.02 -4.25 6.21
CA ARG A 214 25.33 -4.90 6.08
C ARG A 214 25.85 -5.29 7.46
N PRO A 215 25.69 -6.56 7.88
CA PRO A 215 26.09 -7.00 9.23
C PRO A 215 27.61 -6.94 9.44
N ASP A 216 28.38 -7.00 8.35
CA ASP A 216 29.84 -6.85 8.31
C ASP A 216 30.32 -5.39 8.35
N ALA A 217 29.42 -4.42 8.14
CA ALA A 217 29.71 -2.99 8.13
C ALA A 217 28.65 -2.19 8.92
N PRO A 218 28.66 -2.25 10.27
CA PRO A 218 27.64 -1.62 11.11
C PRO A 218 27.62 -0.09 10.99
N GLU A 219 28.77 0.55 10.79
CA GLU A 219 28.84 2.01 10.57
C GLU A 219 28.19 2.42 9.24
N GLU A 220 28.47 1.69 8.15
CA GLU A 220 27.83 1.94 6.85
C GLU A 220 26.31 1.74 6.93
N THR A 221 25.89 0.69 7.64
CA THR A 221 24.47 0.41 7.90
C THR A 221 23.83 1.58 8.65
N ALA A 222 24.44 2.05 9.74
CA ALA A 222 23.91 3.18 10.52
C ALA A 222 23.77 4.45 9.68
N VAL A 223 24.77 4.77 8.85
CA VAL A 223 24.73 5.91 7.92
C VAL A 223 23.60 5.75 6.91
N ALA A 224 23.43 4.55 6.33
CA ALA A 224 22.37 4.27 5.38
C ALA A 224 20.97 4.38 6.03
N MET A 225 20.78 3.86 7.25
CA MET A 225 19.52 3.97 7.99
C MET A 225 19.19 5.42 8.34
N ALA A 226 20.18 6.22 8.75
CA ALA A 226 19.99 7.65 9.01
C ALA A 226 19.55 8.40 7.74
N ALA A 227 20.14 8.09 6.58
CA ALA A 227 19.73 8.68 5.30
C ALA A 227 18.30 8.29 4.92
N LEU A 228 17.92 7.01 5.06
CA LEU A 228 16.55 6.54 4.84
C LEU A 228 15.57 7.28 5.75
N GLN A 229 15.93 7.49 7.02
CA GLN A 229 15.08 8.17 7.97
C GLN A 229 14.75 9.60 7.56
N VAL A 230 15.76 10.37 7.15
CA VAL A 230 15.56 11.75 6.68
C VAL A 230 14.62 11.77 5.47
N ASP A 231 14.85 10.87 4.51
CA ASP A 231 14.08 10.78 3.28
C ASP A 231 12.60 10.46 3.56
N PHE A 232 12.33 9.43 4.36
CA PHE A 232 10.97 8.97 4.60
C PHE A 232 10.20 9.81 5.62
N ARG A 233 10.87 10.49 6.56
CA ARG A 233 10.21 11.47 7.44
C ARG A 233 9.60 12.61 6.63
N ALA A 234 10.33 13.12 5.65
CA ALA A 234 9.81 14.16 4.76
C ALA A 234 8.58 13.66 3.96
N ALA A 235 8.68 12.47 3.35
CA ALA A 235 7.57 11.88 2.60
C ALA A 235 6.32 11.64 3.46
N LEU A 236 6.50 11.17 4.71
CA LEU A 236 5.41 10.96 5.66
C LEU A 236 4.73 12.28 6.06
N ASN A 237 5.49 13.36 6.25
CA ASN A 237 4.91 14.67 6.55
C ASN A 237 4.07 15.20 5.38
N ILE A 238 4.56 15.02 4.14
CA ILE A 238 3.80 15.36 2.93
C ILE A 238 2.53 14.51 2.85
N TRP A 239 2.64 13.20 3.04
CA TRP A 239 1.50 12.29 3.04
C TRP A 239 0.45 12.70 4.08
N MET A 240 0.86 13.05 5.31
CA MET A 240 -0.04 13.48 6.38
C MET A 240 -0.76 14.78 6.02
N ALA A 241 -0.08 15.75 5.41
CA ALA A 241 -0.70 16.98 4.94
C ALA A 241 -1.76 16.71 3.87
N LEU A 242 -1.46 15.81 2.92
CA LEU A 242 -2.41 15.37 1.90
C LEU A 242 -3.61 14.63 2.52
N TRP A 243 -3.37 13.77 3.52
CA TRP A 243 -4.41 13.06 4.24
C TRP A 243 -5.37 13.99 4.97
N LYS A 244 -4.86 14.98 5.71
CA LYS A 244 -5.70 15.98 6.38
C LYS A 244 -6.59 16.71 5.36
N SER A 245 -5.98 17.21 4.28
CA SER A 245 -6.73 17.91 3.23
C SER A 245 -7.79 17.05 2.55
N ALA A 246 -7.51 15.76 2.31
CA ALA A 246 -8.45 14.83 1.66
C ALA A 246 -9.59 14.36 2.58
N THR A 247 -9.42 14.46 3.91
CA THR A 247 -10.36 13.92 4.89
C THR A 247 -11.06 14.98 5.73
N GLU A 248 -10.67 16.26 5.64
CA GLU A 248 -11.30 17.40 6.33
C GLU A 248 -12.82 17.49 6.16
N SER A 249 -13.34 17.02 5.02
CA SER A 249 -14.78 17.01 4.71
C SER A 249 -15.49 15.69 5.01
N LEU A 250 -14.76 14.65 5.40
CA LEU A 250 -15.35 13.33 5.68
C LEU A 250 -15.88 13.27 7.11
N PRO A 251 -17.10 12.74 7.33
CA PRO A 251 -17.59 12.44 8.67
C PRO A 251 -16.60 11.51 9.37
N ALA A 252 -16.33 11.76 10.65
CA ALA A 252 -15.55 10.86 11.50
C ALA A 252 -16.37 9.59 11.82
N ASP A 253 -16.56 8.75 10.81
CA ASP A 253 -17.28 7.49 10.93
C ASP A 253 -16.30 6.33 11.10
N TYR A 254 -16.29 5.76 12.31
CA TYR A 254 -15.47 4.59 12.63
C TYR A 254 -15.95 3.31 11.94
N GLN A 255 -17.13 3.31 11.30
CA GLN A 255 -17.60 2.23 10.43
C GLN A 255 -17.16 2.38 8.97
N ALA A 256 -16.39 3.43 8.64
CA ALA A 256 -15.85 3.59 7.30
C ALA A 256 -15.05 2.33 6.90
N PRO A 257 -15.18 1.87 5.64
CA PRO A 257 -14.40 0.74 5.15
C PRO A 257 -12.91 0.92 5.44
N PHE A 258 -12.22 -0.18 5.71
CA PHE A 258 -10.80 -0.19 6.11
C PHE A 258 -9.88 0.65 5.20
N PHE A 259 -10.10 0.61 3.88
CA PHE A 259 -9.33 1.38 2.89
C PHE A 259 -9.58 2.90 2.93
N LYS A 260 -10.61 3.35 3.66
CA LYS A 260 -10.87 4.78 3.94
C LYS A 260 -10.20 5.26 5.24
N ASN A 261 -9.48 4.38 5.94
CA ASN A 261 -8.74 4.72 7.16
C ASN A 261 -7.27 4.28 7.04
N ALA A 262 -6.47 5.12 6.38
CA ALA A 262 -5.04 4.89 6.18
C ALA A 262 -4.17 5.35 7.36
N LEU A 263 -4.75 6.09 8.31
CA LEU A 263 -4.02 6.68 9.43
C LEU A 263 -3.28 5.65 10.31
N PRO A 264 -3.84 4.45 10.60
CA PRO A 264 -3.09 3.41 11.31
C PRO A 264 -1.79 3.01 10.62
N PHE A 265 -1.79 2.97 9.28
CA PHE A 265 -0.60 2.63 8.50
C PHE A 265 0.43 3.74 8.50
N TYR A 266 0.00 5.01 8.52
CA TYR A 266 0.92 6.12 8.73
C TYR A 266 1.71 5.96 10.05
N TRP A 267 0.99 5.69 11.15
CA TRP A 267 1.63 5.50 12.44
C TRP A 267 2.48 4.24 12.48
N LEU A 268 2.04 3.15 11.84
CA LEU A 268 2.86 1.96 11.70
C LEU A 268 4.17 2.27 10.97
N THR A 269 4.11 3.03 9.87
CA THR A 269 5.30 3.44 9.12
C THR A 269 6.23 4.29 9.98
N GLN A 270 5.70 5.21 10.81
CA GLN A 270 6.50 5.96 11.77
C GLN A 270 7.16 5.05 12.81
N VAL A 271 6.44 4.05 13.34
CA VAL A 271 6.98 3.08 14.30
C VAL A 271 8.13 2.28 13.68
N ILE A 272 7.96 1.77 12.47
CA ILE A 272 9.01 1.05 11.74
C ILE A 272 10.21 1.96 11.47
N LEU A 273 9.98 3.21 11.07
CA LEU A 273 11.06 4.17 10.80
C LEU A 273 11.86 4.53 12.05
N SER A 274 11.20 4.59 13.20
CA SER A 274 11.86 4.73 14.49
C SER A 274 12.64 3.45 14.85
N ALA A 275 12.06 2.26 14.68
CA ALA A 275 12.75 1.00 14.93
C ALA A 275 14.04 0.84 14.09
N LEU A 276 14.04 1.35 12.85
CA LEU A 276 15.23 1.41 11.98
C LEU A 276 16.38 2.22 12.59
N GLN A 277 16.08 3.33 13.26
CA GLN A 277 17.08 4.23 13.84
C GLN A 277 17.84 3.59 15.00
N TYR A 278 17.18 2.75 15.79
CA TYR A 278 17.75 2.16 17.01
C TYR A 278 18.47 0.82 16.77
N GLY A 279 18.72 0.46 15.51
CA GLY A 279 19.38 -0.79 15.15
C GLY A 279 18.53 -2.03 15.38
N ASP A 280 17.25 -1.87 15.68
CA ASP A 280 16.33 -2.94 16.07
C ASP A 280 15.64 -3.61 14.88
N VAL A 281 15.96 -3.13 13.68
CA VAL A 281 15.44 -3.72 12.45
C VAL A 281 16.03 -5.09 12.14
N LEU A 282 17.22 -5.41 12.64
CA LEU A 282 17.73 -6.77 12.54
C LEU A 282 16.77 -7.74 13.23
N HIS A 283 16.36 -7.45 14.47
CA HIS A 283 15.45 -8.32 15.20
C HIS A 283 14.11 -8.42 14.51
N LEU A 284 13.54 -7.28 14.09
CA LEU A 284 12.30 -7.30 13.31
C LEU A 284 12.47 -8.16 12.05
N ILE A 285 13.63 -8.06 11.37
CA ILE A 285 13.94 -8.85 10.19
C ILE A 285 13.99 -10.35 10.51
N GLU A 286 14.73 -10.73 11.54
CA GLU A 286 15.00 -12.10 11.98
C GLU A 286 13.79 -12.82 12.60
N MET A 287 12.78 -12.08 13.07
CA MET A 287 11.57 -12.67 13.67
C MET A 287 10.79 -13.62 12.73
N GLY A 288 11.01 -13.55 11.41
CA GLY A 288 10.36 -14.42 10.44
C GLY A 288 8.83 -14.39 10.57
N ASP A 289 8.21 -15.56 10.65
CA ASP A 289 6.75 -15.70 10.81
C ASP A 289 6.20 -15.08 12.11
N LYS A 290 7.02 -14.83 13.14
CA LYS A 290 6.55 -14.21 14.40
C LYS A 290 6.28 -12.71 14.24
N ARG A 291 6.85 -12.08 13.21
CA ARG A 291 6.70 -10.65 12.94
C ARG A 291 5.23 -10.26 12.73
N VAL A 292 4.39 -11.16 12.21
CA VAL A 292 2.95 -10.92 12.02
C VAL A 292 2.25 -10.56 13.33
N PHE A 293 2.65 -11.16 14.45
CA PHE A 293 2.06 -10.90 15.75
C PHE A 293 2.49 -9.54 16.32
N VAL A 294 3.74 -9.12 16.07
CA VAL A 294 4.22 -7.78 16.43
C VAL A 294 3.47 -6.73 15.63
N MET A 295 3.40 -6.90 14.31
CA MET A 295 2.72 -5.96 13.41
C MET A 295 1.23 -5.85 13.75
N ASP A 296 0.56 -6.97 14.01
CA ASP A 296 -0.84 -6.97 14.42
C ASP A 296 -1.03 -6.30 15.79
N ALA A 297 -0.19 -6.63 16.79
CA ALA A 297 -0.24 -5.98 18.10
C ALA A 297 -0.03 -4.46 18.01
N TRP A 298 0.96 -4.00 17.24
CA TRP A 298 1.18 -2.58 16.99
C TRP A 298 -0.03 -1.93 16.31
N LEU A 299 -0.56 -2.52 15.24
CA LEU A 299 -1.74 -2.00 14.55
C LEU A 299 -2.98 -1.93 15.44
N GLN A 300 -3.21 -2.96 16.28
CA GLN A 300 -4.32 -2.97 17.24
C GLN A 300 -4.19 -1.81 18.23
N ARG A 301 -3.00 -1.59 18.78
CA ARG A 301 -2.75 -0.51 19.74
C ARG A 301 -2.83 0.88 19.10
N ILE A 302 -2.26 1.04 17.90
CA ILE A 302 -2.40 2.27 17.09
C ILE A 302 -3.88 2.59 16.86
N ARG A 303 -4.70 1.58 16.52
CA ARG A 303 -6.16 1.78 16.31
C ARG A 303 -6.86 2.19 17.60
N LEU A 304 -6.52 1.58 18.75
CA LEU A 304 -7.06 1.97 20.05
C LEU A 304 -6.69 3.42 20.37
N PHE A 305 -5.44 3.80 20.15
CA PHE A 305 -4.94 5.16 20.37
C PHE A 305 -5.66 6.20 19.52
N ILE A 306 -5.79 5.95 18.21
CA ILE A 306 -6.51 6.84 17.28
C ILE A 306 -7.97 7.03 17.73
N ARG A 307 -8.59 5.99 18.29
CA ARG A 307 -9.96 6.07 18.82
C ARG A 307 -10.06 6.81 20.14
N SER A 308 -9.13 6.58 21.06
CA SER A 308 -9.15 7.11 22.42
C SER A 308 -8.71 8.57 22.52
N ARG A 309 -8.08 9.13 21.47
CA ARG A 309 -7.47 10.47 21.48
C ARG A 309 -6.49 10.68 22.64
N ILE A 310 -5.88 9.59 23.11
CA ILE A 310 -4.86 9.61 24.16
C ILE A 310 -3.63 10.43 23.70
N ASN A 311 -2.74 10.82 24.62
CA ASN A 311 -1.51 11.54 24.30
C ASN A 311 -0.50 10.66 23.53
N ARG A 312 0.09 11.19 22.45
CA ARG A 312 1.09 10.49 21.60
C ARG A 312 2.24 9.89 22.42
N GLU A 313 2.66 10.54 23.51
CA GLU A 313 3.73 10.03 24.38
C GLU A 313 3.38 8.66 25.00
N GLU A 314 2.13 8.46 25.41
CA GLU A 314 1.67 7.18 25.97
C GLU A 314 1.60 6.08 24.90
N MET A 315 1.21 6.43 23.66
CA MET A 315 1.21 5.49 22.53
C MET A 315 2.61 4.93 22.28
N TRP A 316 3.61 5.81 22.27
CA TRP A 316 4.99 5.43 22.01
C TRP A 316 5.53 4.52 23.10
N ALA A 317 5.37 4.87 24.38
CA ALA A 317 5.76 4.02 25.50
C ALA A 317 5.09 2.63 25.41
N GLU A 318 3.81 2.58 25.03
CA GLU A 318 3.09 1.34 24.85
C GLU A 318 3.62 0.50 23.66
N MET A 319 3.98 1.12 22.53
CA MET A 319 4.53 0.42 21.36
C MET A 319 5.86 -0.26 21.69
N ALA A 320 6.75 0.40 22.41
CA ALA A 320 8.00 -0.21 22.88
C ALA A 320 7.75 -1.40 23.82
N SER A 321 6.75 -1.30 24.70
CA SER A 321 6.40 -2.39 25.61
C SER A 321 5.88 -3.66 24.91
N VAL A 322 5.27 -3.52 23.72
CA VAL A 322 4.81 -4.67 22.91
C VAL A 322 5.99 -5.50 22.45
N CYS A 323 7.06 -4.86 21.96
CA CYS A 323 8.29 -5.54 21.55
C CYS A 323 8.92 -6.31 22.71
N GLN A 324 9.00 -5.70 23.89
CA GLN A 324 9.54 -6.35 25.10
C GLN A 324 8.76 -7.59 25.49
N ARG A 325 7.43 -7.50 25.58
CA ARG A 325 6.62 -8.65 26.01
C ARG A 325 6.70 -9.82 25.05
N ILE A 326 6.76 -9.55 23.74
CA ILE A 326 6.88 -10.60 22.73
C ILE A 326 8.30 -11.20 22.77
N ALA A 327 9.33 -10.39 22.99
CA ALA A 327 10.71 -10.83 23.19
C ALA A 327 10.88 -11.71 24.43
N ASP A 328 10.25 -11.33 25.55
CA ASP A 328 10.36 -12.03 26.84
C ASP A 328 9.62 -13.37 26.86
N SER A 329 8.63 -13.54 25.98
CA SER A 329 7.81 -14.76 25.95
C SER A 329 8.51 -16.00 25.36
N ASP A 330 9.73 -15.86 24.81
CA ASP A 330 10.38 -16.93 24.03
C ASP A 330 11.93 -17.02 24.15
N ASP A 331 12.51 -16.54 25.27
CA ASP A 331 13.95 -16.55 25.60
C ASP A 331 14.90 -15.82 24.62
N HIS A 332 15.48 -14.72 25.13
CA HIS A 332 16.60 -13.92 24.59
C HIS A 332 16.36 -13.23 23.24
N PHE A 333 15.65 -12.09 23.29
CA PHE A 333 15.74 -11.04 22.27
C PHE A 333 15.90 -9.66 22.92
N PRO A 334 17.03 -8.96 22.74
CA PRO A 334 17.25 -7.63 23.34
C PRO A 334 16.59 -6.55 22.47
N LEU A 335 15.26 -6.58 22.31
CA LEU A 335 14.48 -5.63 21.51
C LEU A 335 14.34 -4.23 22.17
N VAL A 336 14.93 -3.98 23.35
CA VAL A 336 14.28 -3.01 24.27
C VAL A 336 15.17 -2.01 24.96
N GLY A 337 16.50 -2.16 24.92
CA GLY A 337 17.37 -1.13 25.49
C GLY A 337 17.22 0.21 24.75
N GLY A 338 17.41 0.21 23.44
CA GLY A 338 17.47 1.44 22.63
C GLY A 338 16.10 2.04 22.29
N PHE A 339 15.17 1.21 21.80
CA PHE A 339 13.86 1.67 21.34
C PHE A 339 12.99 2.23 22.47
N ALA A 340 12.96 1.57 23.65
CA ALA A 340 12.20 2.08 24.79
C ALA A 340 12.80 3.35 25.38
N THR A 341 14.15 3.43 25.45
CA THR A 341 14.83 4.63 25.99
C THR A 341 14.58 5.84 25.11
N PHE A 342 14.61 5.72 23.77
CA PHE A 342 14.28 6.84 22.88
C PHE A 342 12.83 7.32 22.99
N LEU A 343 11.86 6.41 23.09
CA LEU A 343 10.47 6.84 23.20
C LEU A 343 10.19 7.57 24.53
N LEU A 344 11.05 7.36 25.53
CA LEU A 344 11.04 8.10 26.81
C LEU A 344 11.91 9.37 26.76
N ASP A 345 12.98 9.39 25.96
CA ASP A 345 13.89 10.53 25.80
C ASP A 345 13.41 11.43 24.66
N LYS A 346 12.57 12.40 25.05
CA LYS A 346 11.80 13.29 24.18
C LYS A 346 12.63 13.90 23.04
N ASP A 347 12.30 13.56 21.79
CA ASP A 347 12.69 14.36 20.63
C ASP A 347 11.64 15.48 20.42
N PRO A 348 11.95 16.77 20.71
CA PRO A 348 11.01 17.88 20.61
C PRO A 348 10.58 18.22 19.18
N THR A 349 11.06 17.48 18.17
CA THR A 349 10.69 17.68 16.76
C THR A 349 9.33 17.09 16.36
N PHE A 350 8.66 16.33 17.24
CA PHE A 350 7.40 15.63 16.94
C PHE A 350 6.12 16.21 17.58
N THR A 351 6.21 17.38 18.22
CA THR A 351 5.11 18.04 18.95
C THR A 351 4.24 19.01 18.14
N ASN A 352 4.38 19.10 16.81
CA ASN A 352 3.50 19.92 15.95
C ASN A 352 2.58 19.10 15.04
#